data_AF-A0A3C0GPA8-F1
#
_entry.id   AF-A0A3C0GPA8-F1
#
_cell.length_a   1.000
_cell.length_b   1.000
_cell.length_c   1.000
_cell.angle_alpha   90.00
_cell.angle_beta   90.00
_cell.angle_gamma   90.00
#
_symmetry.space_group_name_H-M   'P 1'
#
loop_
_entity.id
_entity.type
_entity.pdbx_description
1 polymer ?
#
loop_
_entity_poly.entity_id
_entity_poly.type
_entity_poly.pdbx_seq_one_letter_code
_entity_poly.pdbx_strand_id
1 'polypeptide(L)' 'MPHSPEEKKKVLARVRRIRGQCDALDRALEGGAECAPVLQQIAAIRGAVNGLMS' A
#
# COMPACT_ATOMS: atom_id res chain seq x y z
N MET A 1 -6.05 -3.99 -17.36
CA MET A 1 -4.82 -4.83 -17.34
C MET A 1 -3.73 -4.04 -18.05
N PRO A 2 -2.45 -4.10 -17.66
CA PRO A 2 -1.41 -3.36 -18.38
C PRO A 2 -1.26 -3.93 -19.80
N HIS A 3 -1.40 -3.08 -20.81
CA HIS A 3 -1.34 -3.42 -22.23
C HIS A 3 0.01 -3.06 -22.87
N SER A 4 0.91 -2.42 -22.12
CA SER A 4 2.29 -2.15 -22.53
C SER A 4 3.31 -2.51 -21.43
N PRO A 5 4.59 -2.73 -21.78
CA PRO A 5 5.67 -2.91 -20.80
C PRO A 5 5.81 -1.73 -19.83
N GLU A 6 5.56 -0.51 -20.30
CA GLU A 6 5.63 0.71 -19.50
C GLU A 6 4.51 0.78 -18.47
N GLU A 7 3.27 0.46 -18.87
CA GLU A 7 2.14 0.34 -17.96
C GLU A 7 2.36 -0.75 -16.92
N LYS A 8 2.90 -1.91 -17.35
CA LYS A 8 3.25 -3.00 -16.43
C LYS A 8 4.26 -2.52 -15.37
N LYS A 9 5.29 -1.76 -15.78
CA LYS A 9 6.28 -1.19 -14.85
C LYS A 9 5.64 -0.21 -13.86
N LYS A 10 4.73 0.67 -14.31
CA LYS A 10 3.99 1.59 -13.45
C LYS A 10 3.12 0.85 -12.43
N VAL A 11 2.32 -0.13 -12.89
CA VAL A 11 1.47 -0.96 -12.02
C VAL A 11 2.30 -1.72 -11.00
N LEU A 12 3.40 -2.35 -11.40
CA LEU A 12 4.30 -3.06 -10.49
C LEU A 12 4.92 -2.13 -9.44
N ALA A 13 5.29 -0.89 -9.80
CA ALA A 13 5.80 0.08 -8.84
C ALA A 13 4.75 0.43 -7.77
N ARG A 14 3.49 0.60 -8.16
CA ARG A 14 2.37 0.85 -7.24
C ARG A 14 2.13 -0.34 -6.31
N VAL A 15 2.11 -1.56 -6.84
CA VAL A 15 1.97 -2.80 -6.05
C VAL A 15 3.11 -2.95 -5.04
N ARG A 16 4.36 -2.68 -5.44
CA ARG A 16 5.52 -2.70 -4.53
C ARG A 16 5.41 -1.66 -3.42
N ARG A 17 4.89 -0.47 -3.73
CA ARG A 17 4.62 0.57 -2.71
C ARG A 17 3.56 0.10 -1.71
N ILE A 18 2.45 -0.49 -2.17
CA ILE A 18 1.40 -1.03 -1.30
C ILE A 18 1.98 -2.11 -0.38
N ARG A 19 2.80 -3.01 -0.91
CA ARG A 19 3.50 -4.03 -0.09
C ARG A 19 4.30 -3.38 1.04
N GLY A 20 5.13 -2.37 0.73
CA GLY A 20 5.90 -1.68 1.76
C GLY A 20 5.04 -0.97 2.82
N GLN A 21 3.82 -0.54 2.46
CA GLN A 21 2.86 -0.01 3.44
C GLN A 21 2.31 -1.13 4.34
N CYS A 22 2.02 -2.32 3.80
CA CYS A 22 1.63 -3.48 4.60
C CYS A 22 2.76 -3.92 5.55
N ASP A 23 4.01 -4.02 5.06
CA ASP A 23 5.17 -4.37 5.89
C ASP A 23 5.41 -3.35 7.02
N ALA A 24 5.03 -2.07 6.81
CA ALA A 24 5.09 -1.04 7.84
C ALA A 24 3.94 -1.17 8.86
N LEU A 25 2.75 -1.56 8.41
CA LEU A 25 1.60 -1.84 9.28
C LEU A 25 1.86 -3.04 10.17
N ASP A 26 2.39 -4.14 9.63
CA ASP A 26 2.73 -5.34 10.40
C ASP A 26 3.73 -5.01 11.51
N ARG A 27 4.81 -4.27 11.19
CA ARG A 27 5.78 -3.79 12.19
C ARG A 27 5.17 -2.88 13.24
N ALA A 28 4.22 -2.02 12.87
CA ALA A 28 3.53 -1.15 13.82
C ALA A 28 2.66 -1.97 14.79
N LEU A 29 1.98 -3.00 14.29
CA LEU A 29 1.16 -3.90 15.11
C LEU A 29 2.03 -4.76 16.04
N GLU A 30 3.11 -5.36 15.54
CA GLU A 30 4.07 -6.12 16.35
C GLU A 30 4.74 -5.25 17.41
N GLY A 31 5.04 -4.00 17.08
CA GLY A 31 5.63 -3.01 17.98
C GLY A 31 4.66 -2.40 18.99
N GLY A 32 3.37 -2.78 18.98
CA GLY A 32 2.36 -2.25 19.90
C GLY A 32 2.05 -0.77 19.68
N ALA A 33 2.07 -0.29 18.44
CA ALA A 33 1.77 1.09 18.12
C ALA A 33 0.35 1.49 18.54
N GLU A 34 0.19 2.78 18.87
CA GLU A 34 -1.10 3.38 19.19
C GLU A 34 -2.13 3.18 18.05
N CYS A 35 -3.40 3.04 18.45
CA CYS A 35 -4.49 2.73 17.51
C CYS A 35 -4.66 3.81 16.42
N ALA A 36 -4.49 5.09 16.76
CA ALA A 36 -4.69 6.17 15.79
C ALA A 36 -3.69 6.12 14.60
N PRO A 37 -2.36 6.02 14.81
CA PRO A 37 -1.39 5.78 13.73
C PRO A 37 -1.68 4.52 12.88
N VAL A 38 -2.11 3.42 13.51
CA VAL A 38 -2.48 2.19 12.81
C VAL A 38 -3.67 2.42 11.88
N LEU A 39 -4.73 3.08 12.36
CA LEU A 39 -5.90 3.43 11.55
C LEU A 39 -5.54 4.35 10.37
N GLN A 40 -4.60 5.29 10.57
CA GLN A 40 -4.10 6.14 9.49
C GLN A 40 -3.36 5.33 8.42
N GLN A 41 -2.52 4.37 8.81
CA GLN A 41 -1.84 3.49 7.86
C GLN A 41 -2.85 2.64 7.06
N ILE A 42 -3.88 2.10 7.72
CA ILE A 42 -4.96 1.35 7.05
C ILE A 42 -5.69 2.24 6.03
N ALA A 43 -6.03 3.47 6.40
CA ALA A 43 -6.68 4.41 5.50
C ALA A 43 -5.80 4.76 4.28
N ALA A 44 -4.48 4.91 4.49
CA ALA A 44 -3.52 5.18 3.43
C ALA A 44 -3.38 3.98 2.47
N ILE A 45 -3.33 2.75 2.99
CA ILE A 45 -3.32 1.51 2.18
C ILE A 45 -4.60 1.42 1.35
N ARG A 46 -5.77 1.62 1.96
CA ARG A 46 -7.06 1.66 1.26
C ARG A 46 -7.04 2.67 0.11
N GLY A 47 -6.53 3.88 0.36
CA GLY A 47 -6.38 4.90 -0.68
C GLY A 47 -5.44 4.48 -1.82
N ALA A 48 -4.32 3.83 -1.51
CA ALA A 48 -3.38 3.33 -2.50
C ALA A 48 -3.96 2.20 -3.37
N VAL A 49 -4.71 1.28 -2.76
CA VAL A 49 -5.45 0.22 -3.46
C VAL A 49 -6.54 0.81 -4.35
N ASN A 50 -7.33 1.76 -3.84
CA ASN A 50 -8.36 2.44 -4.63
C ASN A 50 -7.75 3.16 -5.83
N GLY A 51 -6.64 3.87 -5.63
CA GLY A 51 -5.92 4.48 -6.73
C GLY A 51 -5.44 3.44 -7.74
N LEU A 52 -5.03 2.24 -7.34
CA LEU A 52 -4.56 1.20 -8.27
C LEU A 52 -5.67 0.73 -9.22
N MET A 53 -6.92 0.79 -8.78
CA MET A 53 -8.09 0.39 -9.59
C MET A 53 -8.52 1.46 -10.60
N SER A 54 -8.06 2.72 -10.44
CA SER A 54 -8.23 3.82 -11.40
C SER A 54 -7.04 3.95 -12.34
#